data_AF-A0A9X9X8H1-F1
#
_entry.id   AF-A0A9X9X8H1-F1
#
_cell.length_a   1.000
_cell.length_b   1.000
_cell.length_c   1.000
_cell.angle_alpha   90.00
_cell.angle_beta   90.00
_cell.angle_gamma   90.00
#
_symmetry.space_group_name_H-M   'P 1'
#
loop_
_entity.id
_entity.type
_entity.pdbx_description
1 polymer ?
#
loop_
_entity_poly.entity_id
_entity_poly.type
_entity_poly.pdbx_seq_one_letter_code
_entity_poly.pdbx_strand_id
1 'polypeptide(L)'
;MMRLAVLGNCQAHGYAHALAHLLPEADVEAFEAAVIRNAKRVPNAVELLRGFDAVFSQDFGPEFGKLQTRMLAANGPPLHRLPAIAFRGYHPDMAYLTVEGQVQGSPLGAYHSAIVAAAFSLGLAEGDVPTLFNRLVYNRLGYVSAFGGARTLLLDQLAKYGLDMAAEFEAWHARGPFMHTMNHPCGFVLADVARAAAIRAGLLPADAPHVAPPCDQLASDTIWPVYPEIAEAHGVPGGMMFKRITRQVAPLGNSTYIPLPRLIRESYQMYRALPEAGFREGAVGKVREKLAALVG
;
A
#
# COMPACT_ATOMS: atom_id res chain seq x y z
N MET A 1 -28.76 -14.03 -10.56
CA MET A 1 -27.88 -12.88 -10.32
C MET A 1 -26.46 -13.41 -10.32
N MET A 2 -25.56 -12.78 -11.07
CA MET A 2 -24.16 -13.22 -11.12
C MET A 2 -23.48 -12.94 -9.78
N ARG A 3 -22.69 -13.87 -9.25
CA ARG A 3 -21.94 -13.71 -8.01
C ARG A 3 -20.45 -13.67 -8.29
N LEU A 4 -19.80 -12.60 -7.87
CA LEU A 4 -18.36 -12.38 -8.02
C LEU A 4 -17.66 -12.33 -6.67
N ALA A 5 -16.55 -13.04 -6.53
CA ALA A 5 -15.68 -12.91 -5.36
C ALA A 5 -14.42 -12.14 -5.72
N VAL A 6 -13.95 -11.29 -4.80
CA VAL A 6 -12.65 -10.62 -4.89
C VAL A 6 -11.78 -11.07 -3.74
N LEU A 7 -10.75 -11.88 -4.04
CA LEU A 7 -9.77 -12.35 -3.06
C LEU A 7 -8.48 -11.53 -3.14
N GLY A 8 -8.12 -10.83 -2.06
CA GLY A 8 -6.95 -9.94 -2.07
C GLY A 8 -6.34 -9.72 -0.69
N ASN A 9 -5.37 -8.81 -0.63
CA ASN A 9 -4.95 -8.16 0.59
C ASN A 9 -5.95 -7.04 0.96
N CYS A 10 -5.53 -6.02 1.71
CA CYS A 10 -6.36 -4.87 2.07
C CYS A 10 -7.04 -4.16 0.87
N GLN A 11 -6.52 -4.33 -0.36
CA GLN A 11 -7.08 -3.76 -1.59
C GLN A 11 -8.34 -4.48 -2.10
N ALA A 12 -8.64 -5.68 -1.61
CA ALA A 12 -9.77 -6.50 -2.06
C ALA A 12 -11.10 -5.75 -2.03
N HIS A 13 -11.34 -5.01 -0.95
CA HIS A 13 -12.56 -4.22 -0.78
C HIS A 13 -12.68 -3.10 -1.82
N GLY A 14 -11.59 -2.38 -2.12
CA GLY A 14 -11.62 -1.32 -3.14
C GLY A 14 -11.90 -1.87 -4.53
N TYR A 15 -11.32 -3.02 -4.88
CA TYR A 15 -11.65 -3.73 -6.11
C TYR A 15 -13.11 -4.20 -6.15
N ALA A 16 -13.63 -4.78 -5.06
CA ALA A 16 -15.01 -5.23 -4.98
C ALA A 16 -16.01 -4.07 -5.13
N HIS A 17 -15.77 -2.94 -4.48
CA HIS A 17 -16.61 -1.75 -4.63
C HIS A 17 -16.61 -1.21 -6.06
N ALA A 18 -15.46 -1.25 -6.74
CA ALA A 18 -15.39 -0.86 -8.15
C ALA A 18 -16.17 -1.81 -9.05
N LEU A 19 -15.99 -3.12 -8.88
CA LEU A 19 -16.71 -4.13 -9.66
C LEU A 19 -18.22 -4.04 -9.42
N ALA A 20 -18.67 -3.85 -8.18
CA ALA A 20 -20.09 -3.66 -7.86
C ALA A 20 -20.67 -2.41 -8.53
N HIS A 21 -19.88 -1.34 -8.68
CA HIS A 21 -20.32 -0.13 -9.40
C HIS A 21 -20.37 -0.36 -10.92
N LEU A 22 -19.39 -1.08 -11.47
CA LEU A 22 -19.30 -1.37 -12.91
C LEU A 22 -20.31 -2.42 -13.39
N LEU A 23 -20.69 -3.35 -12.51
CA LEU A 23 -21.57 -4.48 -12.77
C LEU A 23 -22.75 -4.47 -11.78
N PRO A 24 -23.70 -3.52 -11.92
CA PRO A 24 -24.76 -3.31 -10.92
C PRO A 24 -25.71 -4.50 -10.73
N GLU A 25 -25.77 -5.41 -11.70
CA GLU A 25 -26.58 -6.64 -11.65
C GLU A 25 -25.81 -7.83 -11.05
N ALA A 26 -24.54 -7.64 -10.66
CA ALA A 26 -23.72 -8.64 -10.00
C ALA A 26 -23.67 -8.40 -8.48
N ASP A 27 -23.72 -9.48 -7.72
CA ASP A 27 -23.42 -9.47 -6.29
C ASP A 27 -21.92 -9.69 -6.10
N VAL A 28 -21.23 -8.72 -5.49
CA VAL A 28 -19.76 -8.72 -5.39
C VAL A 28 -19.31 -8.73 -3.94
N GLU A 29 -18.58 -9.78 -3.54
CA GLU A 29 -18.09 -9.97 -2.18
C GLU A 29 -16.56 -9.92 -2.10
N ALA A 30 -16.01 -9.24 -1.08
CA ALA A 30 -14.57 -9.12 -0.86
C ALA A 30 -14.06 -10.08 0.24
N PHE A 31 -12.88 -10.64 0.03
CA PHE A 31 -12.22 -11.58 0.93
C PHE A 31 -10.75 -11.19 1.13
N GLU A 32 -10.34 -10.95 2.38
CA GLU A 32 -8.93 -10.70 2.70
C GLU A 32 -8.21 -12.00 3.07
N ALA A 33 -7.30 -12.45 2.21
CA ALA A 33 -6.62 -13.75 2.35
C ALA A 33 -5.83 -13.87 3.67
N ALA A 34 -5.16 -12.79 4.09
CA ALA A 34 -4.41 -12.75 5.34
C ALA A 34 -5.34 -12.85 6.56
N VAL A 35 -6.50 -12.18 6.54
CA VAL A 35 -7.50 -12.26 7.62
C VAL A 35 -8.05 -13.68 7.72
N ILE A 36 -8.42 -14.29 6.59
CA ILE A 36 -8.92 -15.67 6.53
C ILE A 36 -7.87 -16.66 7.07
N ARG A 37 -6.62 -16.53 6.63
CA ARG A 37 -5.52 -17.40 7.08
C ARG A 37 -5.28 -17.26 8.58
N ASN A 38 -5.17 -16.02 9.08
CA ASN A 38 -4.89 -15.76 10.49
C ASN A 38 -6.05 -16.22 11.39
N ALA A 39 -7.29 -16.16 10.89
CA ALA A 39 -8.47 -16.71 11.56
C ALA A 39 -8.60 -18.24 11.44
N LYS A 40 -7.66 -18.93 10.76
CA LYS A 40 -7.70 -20.38 10.48
C LYS A 40 -8.97 -20.83 9.74
N ARG A 41 -9.52 -19.97 8.88
CA ARG A 41 -10.78 -20.20 8.14
C ARG A 41 -10.59 -20.58 6.67
N VAL A 42 -9.37 -20.96 6.27
CA VAL A 42 -9.03 -21.31 4.88
C VAL A 42 -9.96 -22.37 4.28
N PRO A 43 -10.28 -23.50 4.94
CA PRO A 43 -11.20 -24.49 4.36
C PRO A 43 -12.59 -23.92 4.07
N ASN A 44 -13.15 -23.15 5.02
CA ASN A 44 -14.48 -22.56 4.88
C ASN A 44 -14.52 -21.51 3.76
N ALA A 45 -13.47 -20.69 3.64
CA ALA A 45 -13.37 -19.70 2.58
C ALA A 45 -13.28 -20.35 1.20
N VAL A 46 -12.49 -21.43 1.06
CA VAL A 46 -12.40 -22.17 -0.22
C VAL A 46 -13.74 -22.78 -0.60
N GLU A 47 -14.47 -23.34 0.36
CA GLU A 47 -15.81 -23.88 0.10
C GLU A 47 -16.78 -22.78 -0.33
N LEU A 48 -16.76 -21.64 0.36
CA LEU A 48 -17.57 -20.48 0.01
C LEU A 48 -17.26 -19.95 -1.40
N LEU A 49 -15.97 -19.85 -1.76
CA LEU A 49 -15.52 -19.37 -3.07
C LEU A 49 -16.02 -20.25 -4.23
N ARG A 50 -16.30 -21.54 -4.01
CA ARG A 50 -16.88 -22.42 -5.05
C ARG A 50 -18.31 -22.05 -5.45
N GLY A 51 -19.02 -21.31 -4.60
CA GLY A 51 -20.39 -20.86 -4.86
C GLY A 51 -20.49 -19.57 -5.68
N PHE A 52 -19.37 -19.04 -6.16
CA PHE A 52 -19.32 -17.85 -7.02
C PHE A 52 -19.16 -18.24 -8.49
N ASP A 53 -19.65 -17.40 -9.40
CA ASP A 53 -19.54 -17.62 -10.85
C ASP A 53 -18.14 -17.31 -11.37
N ALA A 54 -17.43 -16.38 -10.75
CA ALA A 54 -16.03 -16.09 -11.01
C ALA A 54 -15.33 -15.49 -9.79
N VAL A 55 -14.01 -15.66 -9.74
CA VAL A 55 -13.15 -15.11 -8.69
C VAL A 55 -12.12 -14.18 -9.31
N PHE A 56 -12.10 -12.93 -8.86
CA PHE A 56 -11.01 -12.00 -9.11
C PHE A 56 -10.00 -12.11 -7.96
N SER A 57 -8.75 -12.50 -8.23
CA SER A 57 -7.78 -12.78 -7.17
C SER A 57 -6.44 -12.11 -7.41
N GLN A 58 -5.88 -11.52 -6.35
CA GLN A 58 -4.44 -11.26 -6.29
C GLN A 58 -3.64 -12.57 -6.21
N ASP A 59 -2.33 -12.48 -6.44
CA ASP A 59 -1.47 -13.64 -6.38
C ASP A 59 -1.09 -14.00 -4.94
N PHE A 60 -1.22 -15.28 -4.61
CA PHE A 60 -0.91 -15.84 -3.30
C PHE A 60 -0.03 -17.07 -3.44
N GLY A 61 1.05 -17.11 -2.64
CA GLY A 61 1.99 -18.20 -2.61
C GLY A 61 1.53 -19.41 -1.77
N PRO A 62 2.36 -20.45 -1.68
CA PRO A 62 2.06 -21.69 -0.96
C PRO A 62 1.69 -21.48 0.53
N GLU A 63 2.15 -20.40 1.15
CA GLU A 63 1.85 -20.02 2.53
C GLU A 63 0.36 -19.74 2.79
N PHE A 64 -0.44 -19.58 1.73
CA PHE A 64 -1.91 -19.47 1.80
C PHE A 64 -2.64 -20.80 1.60
N GLY A 65 -1.91 -21.91 1.48
CA GLY A 65 -2.47 -23.26 1.40
C GLY A 65 -3.41 -23.45 0.21
N LYS A 66 -4.69 -23.73 0.48
CA LYS A 66 -5.71 -23.90 -0.57
C LYS A 66 -6.15 -22.59 -1.23
N LEU A 67 -5.83 -21.43 -0.64
CA LEU A 67 -6.06 -20.11 -1.25
C LEU A 67 -4.90 -19.67 -2.16
N GLN A 68 -3.84 -20.47 -2.31
CA GLN A 68 -2.78 -20.13 -3.26
C GLN A 68 -3.33 -20.10 -4.70
N THR A 69 -2.82 -19.20 -5.53
CA THR A 69 -3.36 -18.93 -6.88
C THR A 69 -3.48 -20.18 -7.73
N ARG A 70 -2.46 -21.06 -7.71
CA ARG A 70 -2.46 -22.32 -8.47
C ARG A 70 -3.63 -23.23 -8.07
N MET A 71 -4.00 -23.28 -6.79
CA MET A 71 -5.05 -24.18 -6.31
C MET A 71 -6.43 -23.62 -6.57
N LEU A 72 -6.59 -22.30 -6.48
CA LEU A 72 -7.81 -21.62 -6.91
C LEU A 72 -8.05 -21.83 -8.41
N ALA A 73 -7.02 -21.66 -9.25
CA ALA A 73 -7.14 -21.87 -10.69
C ALA A 73 -7.49 -23.32 -11.07
N ALA A 74 -7.00 -24.30 -10.31
CA ALA A 74 -7.21 -25.71 -10.61
C ALA A 74 -8.52 -26.30 -10.04
N ASN A 75 -9.09 -25.70 -9.00
CA ASN A 75 -10.19 -26.32 -8.23
C ASN A 75 -11.36 -25.36 -7.93
N GLY A 76 -11.30 -24.13 -8.40
CA GLY A 76 -12.30 -23.09 -8.16
C GLY A 76 -13.04 -22.69 -9.43
N PRO A 77 -13.92 -21.67 -9.32
CA PRO A 77 -14.53 -21.02 -10.47
C PRO A 77 -13.48 -20.37 -11.39
N PRO A 78 -13.88 -19.88 -12.58
CA PRO A 78 -13.06 -19.03 -13.43
C PRO A 78 -12.30 -17.97 -12.62
N LEU A 79 -10.97 -18.00 -12.74
CA LEU A 79 -10.06 -17.13 -11.98
C LEU A 79 -9.52 -16.01 -12.87
N HIS A 80 -9.81 -14.76 -12.50
CA HIS A 80 -9.28 -13.56 -13.12
C HIS A 80 -8.24 -12.93 -12.19
N ARG A 81 -7.00 -12.81 -12.65
CA ARG A 81 -5.91 -12.30 -11.80
C ARG A 81 -5.96 -10.77 -11.71
N LEU A 82 -5.81 -10.25 -10.49
CA LEU A 82 -5.67 -8.83 -10.19
C LEU A 82 -4.26 -8.53 -9.66
N PRO A 83 -3.66 -7.39 -10.02
CA PRO A 83 -2.40 -6.96 -9.43
C PRO A 83 -2.60 -6.47 -7.99
N ALA A 84 -1.56 -6.63 -7.17
CA ALA A 84 -1.39 -5.79 -5.99
C ALA A 84 -0.71 -4.48 -6.39
N ILE A 85 -1.37 -3.36 -6.11
CA ILE A 85 -0.83 -2.04 -6.45
C ILE A 85 0.13 -1.60 -5.35
N ALA A 86 1.39 -1.39 -5.72
CA ALA A 86 2.41 -0.83 -4.85
C ALA A 86 3.21 0.22 -5.62
N PHE A 87 3.35 1.40 -5.02
CA PHE A 87 4.07 2.52 -5.61
C PHE A 87 4.74 3.34 -4.50
N ARG A 88 6.07 3.35 -4.51
CA ARG A 88 6.89 4.03 -3.49
C ARG A 88 7.36 5.42 -3.91
N GLY A 89 7.03 5.87 -5.11
CA GLY A 89 7.54 7.12 -5.67
C GLY A 89 7.19 8.36 -4.83
N TYR A 90 6.02 8.36 -4.18
CA TYR A 90 5.61 9.46 -3.29
C TYR A 90 6.16 9.35 -1.86
N HIS A 91 6.46 8.13 -1.39
CA HIS A 91 6.78 7.85 0.01
C HIS A 91 8.09 7.03 0.14
N PRO A 92 9.22 7.50 -0.42
CA PRO A 92 10.46 6.71 -0.42
C PRO A 92 11.05 6.51 0.98
N ASP A 93 10.66 7.34 1.95
CA ASP A 93 11.03 7.23 3.37
C ASP A 93 10.20 6.19 4.13
N MET A 94 9.06 5.75 3.59
CA MET A 94 8.23 4.75 4.24
C MET A 94 8.89 3.37 4.16
N ALA A 95 9.05 2.73 5.32
CA ALA A 95 9.67 1.42 5.45
C ALA A 95 8.90 0.53 6.44
N TYR A 96 9.08 -0.79 6.28
CA TYR A 96 8.83 -1.74 7.36
C TYR A 96 10.11 -1.91 8.16
N LEU A 97 9.96 -2.08 9.47
CA LEU A 97 11.03 -2.51 10.35
C LEU A 97 10.72 -3.94 10.80
N THR A 98 11.70 -4.83 10.67
CA THR A 98 11.54 -6.24 11.01
C THR A 98 12.58 -6.65 12.05
N VAL A 99 12.12 -7.34 13.08
CA VAL A 99 12.97 -7.96 14.10
C VAL A 99 12.62 -9.44 14.12
N GLU A 100 13.62 -10.30 13.90
CA GLU A 100 13.43 -11.77 13.86
C GLU A 100 12.31 -12.21 12.89
N GLY A 101 12.25 -11.55 11.72
CA GLY A 101 11.24 -11.80 10.70
C GLY A 101 9.83 -11.28 11.02
N GLN A 102 9.63 -10.62 12.18
CA GLN A 102 8.36 -10.02 12.56
C GLN A 102 8.35 -8.52 12.30
N VAL A 103 7.31 -8.06 11.59
CA VAL A 103 7.07 -6.63 11.36
C VAL A 103 6.75 -5.96 12.69
N GLN A 104 7.48 -4.89 13.00
CA GLN A 104 7.29 -4.12 14.21
C GLN A 104 6.23 -3.04 14.01
N GLY A 105 5.52 -2.71 15.09
CA GLY A 105 4.56 -1.61 15.10
C GLY A 105 5.24 -0.25 15.23
N SER A 106 4.51 0.80 14.88
CA SER A 106 4.89 2.21 14.97
C SER A 106 3.67 3.06 15.35
N PRO A 107 3.85 4.38 15.58
CA PRO A 107 2.73 5.31 15.72
C PRO A 107 1.78 5.33 14.51
N LEU A 108 2.23 4.84 13.35
CA LEU A 108 1.53 4.80 12.07
C LEU A 108 1.32 3.34 11.59
N GLY A 109 0.93 2.46 12.52
CA GLY A 109 0.65 1.06 12.22
C GLY A 109 1.93 0.27 12.02
N ALA A 110 2.15 -0.29 10.83
CA ALA A 110 3.36 -1.06 10.50
C ALA A 110 4.45 -0.21 9.82
N TYR A 111 4.17 1.07 9.54
CA TYR A 111 5.02 1.92 8.72
C TYR A 111 5.95 2.78 9.57
N HIS A 112 7.24 2.76 9.26
CA HIS A 112 8.25 3.60 9.89
C HIS A 112 8.82 4.60 8.89
N SER A 113 9.32 5.72 9.42
CA SER A 113 10.21 6.60 8.65
C SER A 113 11.61 6.00 8.72
N ALA A 114 12.21 5.73 7.56
CA ALA A 114 13.56 5.22 7.49
C ALA A 114 14.57 6.25 8.00
N ILE A 115 14.35 7.54 7.76
CA ILE A 115 15.16 8.63 8.32
C ILE A 115 15.11 8.61 9.85
N VAL A 116 13.91 8.56 10.46
CA VAL A 116 13.79 8.57 11.94
C VAL A 116 14.43 7.32 12.56
N ALA A 117 14.17 6.14 11.98
CA ALA A 117 14.73 4.88 12.45
C ALA A 117 16.27 4.86 12.35
N ALA A 118 16.80 5.34 11.23
CA ALA A 118 18.23 5.45 11.01
C ALA A 118 18.89 6.46 11.97
N ALA A 119 18.30 7.64 12.15
CA ALA A 119 18.79 8.67 13.06
C ALA A 119 18.87 8.15 14.50
N PHE A 120 17.83 7.46 14.97
CA PHE A 120 17.82 6.82 16.28
C PHE A 120 18.98 5.81 16.42
N SER A 121 19.16 4.94 15.42
CA SER A 121 20.20 3.91 15.42
C SER A 121 21.64 4.45 15.32
N LEU A 122 21.80 5.72 14.97
CA LEU A 122 23.08 6.45 14.94
C LEU A 122 23.31 7.27 16.22
N GLY A 123 22.38 7.25 17.17
CA GLY A 123 22.49 8.00 18.41
C GLY A 123 22.23 9.50 18.28
N LEU A 124 21.58 9.94 17.19
CA LEU A 124 21.23 11.35 17.01
C LEU A 124 20.16 11.77 18.03
N ALA A 125 20.32 12.97 18.61
CA ALA A 125 19.35 13.50 19.54
C ALA A 125 18.01 13.78 18.85
N GLU A 126 16.90 13.52 19.56
CA GLU A 126 15.54 13.67 19.04
C GLU A 126 15.27 15.06 18.44
N GLY A 127 15.83 16.10 19.06
CA GLY A 127 15.68 17.50 18.62
C GLY A 127 16.39 17.85 17.32
N ASP A 128 17.38 17.06 16.91
CA ASP A 128 18.17 17.30 15.69
C ASP A 128 17.55 16.62 14.46
N VAL A 129 16.75 15.57 14.67
CA VAL A 129 16.12 14.77 13.59
C VAL A 129 15.31 15.60 12.59
N PRO A 130 14.52 16.62 12.98
CA PRO A 130 13.79 17.44 12.01
C PRO A 130 14.70 18.07 10.95
N THR A 131 15.96 18.36 11.28
CA THR A 131 16.90 18.96 10.33
C THR A 131 17.29 18.00 9.20
N LEU A 132 17.04 16.70 9.34
CA LEU A 132 17.27 15.69 8.30
C LEU A 132 16.18 15.65 7.21
N PHE A 133 15.04 16.31 7.44
CA PHE A 133 13.92 16.33 6.51
C PHE A 133 14.05 17.53 5.56
N ASN A 134 14.99 17.42 4.63
CA ASN A 134 15.26 18.48 3.66
C ASN A 134 15.78 17.93 2.32
N ARG A 135 15.75 18.78 1.29
CA ARG A 135 16.22 18.48 -0.08
C ARG A 135 17.61 17.85 -0.18
N LEU A 136 18.60 18.34 0.57
CA LEU A 136 19.98 17.81 0.51
C LEU A 136 20.01 16.34 0.92
N VAL A 137 19.36 16.02 2.05
CA VAL A 137 19.27 14.64 2.55
C VAL A 137 18.47 13.78 1.58
N TYR A 138 17.32 14.26 1.09
CA TYR A 138 16.49 13.52 0.13
C TYR A 138 17.27 13.17 -1.15
N ASN A 139 18.07 14.09 -1.68
CA ASN A 139 18.92 13.84 -2.84
C ASN A 139 19.99 12.78 -2.55
N ARG A 140 20.66 12.85 -1.39
CA ARG A 140 21.66 11.85 -1.00
C ARG A 140 21.05 10.45 -0.82
N LEU A 141 19.85 10.40 -0.25
CA LEU A 141 19.10 9.16 -0.09
C LEU A 141 18.56 8.63 -1.42
N GLY A 142 18.44 9.48 -2.45
CA GLY A 142 17.90 9.14 -3.77
C GLY A 142 16.38 9.20 -3.83
N TYR A 143 15.75 9.87 -2.88
CA TYR A 143 14.29 9.93 -2.71
C TYR A 143 13.62 10.66 -3.88
N VAL A 144 14.20 11.77 -4.34
CA VAL A 144 13.68 12.53 -5.49
C VAL A 144 13.77 11.71 -6.80
N SER A 145 14.87 10.99 -7.01
CA SER A 145 15.05 10.16 -8.21
C SER A 145 14.25 8.85 -8.20
N ALA A 146 13.67 8.45 -7.05
CA ALA A 146 13.01 7.16 -6.90
C ALA A 146 11.69 7.06 -7.69
N PHE A 147 11.06 8.18 -8.02
CA PHE A 147 9.75 8.23 -8.68
C PHE A 147 9.76 7.52 -10.04
N GLY A 148 10.73 7.83 -10.91
CA GLY A 148 10.80 7.26 -12.25
C GLY A 148 10.94 5.73 -12.21
N GLY A 149 11.81 5.21 -11.34
CA GLY A 149 11.96 3.76 -11.15
C GLY A 149 10.70 3.10 -10.58
N ALA A 150 10.00 3.78 -9.66
CA ALA A 150 8.72 3.28 -9.14
C ALA A 150 7.61 3.25 -10.20
N ARG A 151 7.59 4.24 -11.12
CA ARG A 151 6.64 4.28 -12.24
C ARG A 151 6.88 3.11 -13.19
N THR A 152 8.12 2.90 -13.62
CA THR A 152 8.48 1.76 -14.48
C THR A 152 8.09 0.44 -13.82
N LEU A 153 8.45 0.25 -12.55
CA LEU A 153 8.13 -0.99 -11.83
C LEU A 153 6.61 -1.26 -11.74
N LEU A 154 5.80 -0.22 -11.50
CA LEU A 154 4.34 -0.36 -11.45
C LEU A 154 3.78 -0.74 -12.82
N LEU A 155 4.17 -0.04 -13.89
CA LEU A 155 3.68 -0.33 -15.24
C LEU A 155 4.11 -1.72 -15.72
N ASP A 156 5.36 -2.11 -15.47
CA ASP A 156 5.85 -3.45 -15.77
C ASP A 156 5.09 -4.52 -14.99
N GLN A 157 4.72 -4.23 -13.73
CA GLN A 157 3.91 -5.14 -12.93
C GLN A 157 2.50 -5.28 -13.49
N LEU A 158 1.84 -4.18 -13.90
CA LEU A 158 0.52 -4.19 -14.51
C LEU A 158 0.52 -4.94 -15.85
N ALA A 159 1.56 -4.77 -16.66
CA ALA A 159 1.74 -5.46 -17.94
C ALA A 159 1.80 -6.99 -17.78
N LYS A 160 2.33 -7.52 -16.66
CA LYS A 160 2.30 -8.97 -16.35
C LYS A 160 0.89 -9.55 -16.17
N TYR A 161 -0.10 -8.70 -15.90
CA TYR A 161 -1.52 -9.08 -15.87
C TYR A 161 -2.24 -8.79 -17.20
N GLY A 162 -1.50 -8.35 -18.22
CA GLY A 162 -2.03 -7.94 -19.52
C GLY A 162 -2.77 -6.61 -19.48
N LEU A 163 -2.40 -5.71 -18.57
CA LEU A 163 -3.00 -4.39 -18.41
C LEU A 163 -2.01 -3.32 -18.88
N ASP A 164 -2.31 -2.65 -19.99
CA ASP A 164 -1.60 -1.44 -20.42
C ASP A 164 -2.29 -0.23 -19.79
N MET A 165 -1.63 0.41 -18.82
CA MET A 165 -2.20 1.45 -17.96
C MET A 165 -1.33 2.71 -17.91
N ALA A 166 -0.52 2.95 -18.96
CA ALA A 166 0.36 4.10 -19.01
C ALA A 166 -0.43 5.42 -19.01
N ALA A 167 -1.55 5.48 -19.76
CA ALA A 167 -2.41 6.66 -19.82
C ALA A 167 -3.12 6.89 -18.47
N GLU A 168 -3.64 5.83 -17.86
CA GLU A 168 -4.27 5.87 -16.54
C GLU A 168 -3.28 6.35 -15.48
N PHE A 169 -2.02 5.90 -15.52
CA PHE A 169 -0.99 6.40 -14.61
C PHE A 169 -0.83 7.92 -14.69
N GLU A 170 -0.72 8.48 -15.89
CA GLU A 170 -0.60 9.92 -16.08
C GLU A 170 -1.85 10.65 -15.57
N ALA A 171 -3.04 10.11 -15.83
CA ALA A 171 -4.30 10.65 -15.32
C ALA A 171 -4.39 10.60 -13.79
N TRP A 172 -3.91 9.52 -13.16
CA TRP A 172 -3.83 9.41 -11.71
C TRP A 172 -2.89 10.44 -11.12
N HIS A 173 -1.70 10.58 -11.70
CA HIS A 173 -0.67 11.52 -11.22
C HIS A 173 -1.12 12.99 -11.37
N ALA A 174 -1.79 13.33 -12.48
CA ALA A 174 -2.32 14.67 -12.72
C ALA A 174 -3.36 15.11 -11.66
N ARG A 175 -4.01 14.17 -10.99
CA ARG A 175 -4.95 14.44 -9.87
C ARG A 175 -4.24 14.69 -8.54
N GLY A 176 -2.94 14.42 -8.45
CA GLY A 176 -2.16 14.45 -7.21
C GLY A 176 -1.68 13.06 -6.77
N PRO A 177 -1.19 12.91 -5.52
CA PRO A 177 -0.74 11.64 -4.99
C PRO A 177 -1.89 10.63 -4.96
N PHE A 178 -1.82 9.62 -5.82
CA PHE A 178 -2.84 8.56 -5.94
C PHE A 178 -2.63 7.39 -4.97
N MET A 179 -1.74 7.57 -4.00
CA MET A 179 -1.39 6.58 -2.98
C MET A 179 -1.48 7.22 -1.60
N HIS A 180 -2.14 6.57 -0.66
CA HIS A 180 -2.17 6.93 0.76
C HIS A 180 -0.91 6.45 1.49
N THR A 181 -0.39 5.29 1.09
CA THR A 181 0.87 4.68 1.57
C THR A 181 1.57 4.00 0.39
N MET A 182 2.70 3.33 0.58
CA MET A 182 3.35 2.60 -0.51
C MET A 182 2.52 1.48 -1.17
N ASN A 183 1.45 1.00 -0.52
CA ASN A 183 0.63 -0.13 -0.96
C ASN A 183 -0.88 0.11 -0.77
N HIS A 184 -1.30 1.31 -0.37
CA HIS A 184 -2.70 1.71 -0.25
C HIS A 184 -3.03 2.75 -1.33
N PRO A 185 -3.38 2.32 -2.55
CA PRO A 185 -3.82 3.24 -3.59
C PRO A 185 -5.15 3.91 -3.22
N CYS A 186 -5.42 5.07 -3.82
CA CYS A 186 -6.74 5.68 -3.79
C CYS A 186 -7.77 4.81 -4.51
N GLY A 187 -9.04 4.92 -4.12
CA GLY A 187 -10.12 4.08 -4.65
C GLY A 187 -10.24 4.11 -6.19
N PHE A 188 -10.02 5.27 -6.82
CA PHE A 188 -10.10 5.40 -8.29
C PHE A 188 -9.03 4.60 -9.04
N VAL A 189 -7.85 4.38 -8.45
CA VAL A 189 -6.78 3.56 -9.06
C VAL A 189 -7.23 2.09 -9.10
N LEU A 190 -7.80 1.61 -7.99
CA LEU A 190 -8.37 0.26 -7.92
C LEU A 190 -9.55 0.12 -8.88
N ALA A 191 -10.32 1.18 -9.09
CA ALA A 191 -11.44 1.18 -10.02
C ALA A 191 -11.01 1.04 -11.47
N ASP A 192 -10.00 1.78 -11.90
CA ASP A 192 -9.48 1.70 -13.26
C ASP A 192 -8.85 0.32 -13.55
N VAL A 193 -8.15 -0.23 -12.56
CA VAL A 193 -7.57 -1.59 -12.67
C VAL A 193 -8.66 -2.67 -12.67
N ALA A 194 -9.69 -2.54 -11.82
CA ALA A 194 -10.85 -3.44 -11.83
C ALA A 194 -11.58 -3.40 -13.17
N ARG A 195 -11.79 -2.19 -13.72
CA ARG A 195 -12.40 -1.99 -15.04
C ARG A 195 -11.61 -2.74 -16.10
N ALA A 196 -10.29 -2.54 -16.16
CA ALA A 196 -9.43 -3.19 -17.15
C ALA A 196 -9.45 -4.72 -17.01
N ALA A 197 -9.43 -5.23 -15.78
CA ALA A 197 -9.53 -6.66 -15.50
C ALA A 197 -10.90 -7.25 -15.90
N ALA A 198 -11.99 -6.53 -15.65
CA ALA A 198 -13.35 -6.97 -16.00
C ALA A 198 -13.61 -6.94 -17.52
N ILE A 199 -13.06 -5.96 -18.24
CA ILE A 199 -13.06 -5.95 -19.72
C ILE A 199 -12.32 -7.19 -20.23
N ARG A 200 -11.13 -7.46 -19.70
CA ARG A 200 -10.33 -8.63 -20.07
C ARG A 200 -11.04 -9.95 -19.73
N ALA A 201 -11.83 -9.99 -18.66
CA ALA A 201 -12.65 -11.13 -18.27
C ALA A 201 -13.87 -11.33 -19.19
N GLY A 202 -14.16 -10.40 -20.10
CA GLY A 202 -15.35 -10.42 -20.95
C GLY A 202 -16.64 -10.05 -20.21
N LEU A 203 -16.53 -9.45 -19.02
CA LEU A 203 -17.68 -9.02 -18.22
C LEU A 203 -18.11 -7.58 -18.53
N LEU A 204 -17.22 -6.79 -19.13
CA LEU A 204 -17.49 -5.42 -19.56
C LEU A 204 -17.11 -5.23 -21.04
N PRO A 205 -17.83 -4.35 -21.77
CA PRO A 205 -17.41 -3.94 -23.09
C PRO A 205 -16.15 -3.06 -23.03
N ALA A 206 -15.41 -2.98 -24.14
CA ALA A 206 -14.13 -2.27 -24.20
C ALA A 206 -14.25 -0.75 -23.93
N ASP A 207 -15.43 -0.18 -24.15
CA ASP A 207 -15.76 1.23 -23.95
C ASP A 207 -16.46 1.50 -22.59
N ALA A 208 -16.44 0.53 -21.67
CA ALA A 208 -17.01 0.71 -20.33
C ALA A 208 -16.43 1.97 -19.65
N PRO A 209 -17.28 2.78 -19.00
CA PRO A 209 -16.85 4.05 -18.44
C PRO A 209 -15.93 3.87 -17.23
N HIS A 210 -15.13 4.89 -16.95
CA HIS A 210 -14.46 5.02 -15.66
C HIS A 210 -15.48 5.31 -14.56
N VAL A 211 -15.25 4.74 -13.38
CA VAL A 211 -16.13 4.93 -12.22
C VAL A 211 -15.34 5.47 -11.04
N ALA A 212 -15.99 6.30 -10.22
CA ALA A 212 -15.49 6.68 -8.92
C ALA A 212 -16.17 5.80 -7.87
N PRO A 213 -15.44 4.95 -7.13
CA PRO A 213 -16.04 4.17 -6.06
C PRO A 213 -16.68 5.09 -5.01
N PRO A 214 -17.83 4.70 -4.44
CA PRO A 214 -18.54 5.51 -3.46
C PRO A 214 -17.74 5.71 -2.15
N CYS A 215 -16.75 4.85 -1.89
CA CYS A 215 -15.89 4.91 -0.71
C CYS A 215 -14.43 4.63 -1.10
N ASP A 216 -13.52 5.43 -0.56
CA ASP A 216 -12.09 5.09 -0.51
C ASP A 216 -11.78 4.37 0.80
N GLN A 217 -11.98 3.05 0.80
CA GLN A 217 -11.82 2.22 2.00
C GLN A 217 -10.42 2.31 2.59
N LEU A 218 -9.39 2.39 1.74
CA LEU A 218 -8.00 2.43 2.19
C LEU A 218 -7.60 3.79 2.78
N ALA A 219 -8.34 4.86 2.46
CA ALA A 219 -8.18 6.14 3.13
C ALA A 219 -8.53 6.08 4.64
N SER A 220 -9.25 5.06 5.12
CA SER A 220 -9.51 4.84 6.55
C SER A 220 -8.29 4.33 7.34
N ASP A 221 -7.23 3.94 6.62
CA ASP A 221 -5.95 3.51 7.18
C ASP A 221 -5.00 4.70 7.37
N THR A 222 -3.72 4.39 7.56
CA THR A 222 -2.62 5.34 7.59
C THR A 222 -2.55 6.13 6.29
N ILE A 223 -2.37 7.45 6.39
CA ILE A 223 -2.02 8.31 5.24
C ILE A 223 -0.66 8.94 5.55
N TRP A 224 0.28 8.74 4.64
CA TRP A 224 1.62 9.30 4.70
C TRP A 224 1.71 10.49 3.74
N PRO A 225 2.22 11.65 4.18
CA PRO A 225 2.32 12.81 3.31
C PRO A 225 3.49 12.65 2.34
N VAL A 226 3.39 13.30 1.18
CA VAL A 226 4.55 13.54 0.32
C VAL A 226 5.33 14.72 0.91
N TYR A 227 6.62 14.52 1.22
CA TYR A 227 7.41 15.60 1.83
C TYR A 227 7.55 16.79 0.87
N PRO A 228 7.58 18.05 1.37
CA PRO A 228 7.47 19.24 0.55
C PRO A 228 8.42 19.27 -0.65
N GLU A 229 9.71 18.97 -0.46
CA GLU A 229 10.70 19.04 -1.54
C GLU A 229 10.64 17.86 -2.51
N ILE A 230 10.10 16.72 -2.08
CA ILE A 230 9.76 15.60 -2.99
C ILE A 230 8.51 15.97 -3.80
N ALA A 231 7.52 16.57 -3.15
CA ALA A 231 6.27 16.98 -3.76
C ALA A 231 6.49 18.05 -4.84
N GLU A 232 7.33 19.05 -4.54
CA GLU A 232 7.75 20.08 -5.50
C GLU A 232 8.42 19.47 -6.73
N ALA A 233 9.35 18.52 -6.54
CA ALA A 233 10.05 17.86 -7.65
C ALA A 233 9.13 17.03 -8.55
N HIS A 234 7.93 16.68 -8.08
CA HIS A 234 6.96 15.87 -8.81
C HIS A 234 5.65 16.61 -9.11
N GLY A 235 5.59 17.93 -8.87
CA GLY A 235 4.40 18.75 -9.18
C GLY A 235 3.13 18.34 -8.42
N VAL A 236 3.26 17.81 -7.21
CA VAL A 236 2.11 17.38 -6.38
C VAL A 236 2.04 18.15 -5.06
N PRO A 237 0.88 18.17 -4.36
CA PRO A 237 0.78 18.73 -3.02
C PRO A 237 1.68 18.00 -2.01
N GLY A 238 2.39 18.78 -1.19
CA GLY A 238 3.28 18.29 -0.13
C GLY A 238 2.78 18.61 1.28
N GLY A 239 3.33 17.91 2.27
CA GLY A 239 3.00 18.13 3.68
C GLY A 239 3.85 17.33 4.65
N MET A 240 3.61 17.54 5.95
CA MET A 240 4.27 16.84 7.06
C MET A 240 3.28 16.36 8.13
N MET A 241 2.00 16.20 7.73
CA MET A 241 0.93 15.68 8.58
C MET A 241 0.63 14.25 8.19
N PHE A 242 0.74 13.35 9.17
CA PHE A 242 0.48 11.92 9.01
C PHE A 242 -0.87 11.58 9.60
N LYS A 243 -1.66 10.75 8.93
CA LYS A 243 -2.91 10.22 9.46
C LYS A 243 -2.68 8.83 10.05
N ARG A 244 -3.17 8.57 11.25
CA ARG A 244 -3.21 7.24 11.87
C ARG A 244 -4.38 6.41 11.36
N ILE A 245 -4.28 5.11 11.57
CA ILE A 245 -5.37 4.15 11.35
C ILE A 245 -6.60 4.56 12.17
N THR A 246 -7.75 4.72 11.51
CA THR A 246 -9.03 5.08 12.16
C THR A 246 -10.03 3.92 12.21
N ARG A 247 -9.59 2.67 11.96
CA ARG A 247 -10.45 1.48 11.96
C ARG A 247 -10.99 1.11 13.35
N GLN A 248 -10.36 1.57 14.42
CA GLN A 248 -10.82 1.35 15.79
C GLN A 248 -11.58 2.59 16.28
N VAL A 249 -12.80 2.38 16.79
CA VAL A 249 -13.56 3.40 17.53
C VAL A 249 -12.88 3.59 18.89
N ALA A 250 -11.74 4.29 18.88
CA ALA A 250 -11.09 4.80 20.07
C ALA A 250 -11.35 6.31 20.12
N PRO A 251 -11.34 6.95 21.30
CA PRO A 251 -11.43 8.40 21.43
C PRO A 251 -10.11 9.02 20.97
N LEU A 252 -9.84 8.96 19.66
CA LEU A 252 -8.66 9.55 19.05
C LEU A 252 -8.85 11.04 18.82
N GLY A 253 -10.09 11.56 18.72
CA GLY A 253 -10.36 12.99 18.52
C GLY A 253 -9.45 13.60 17.44
N ASN A 254 -8.84 14.76 17.73
CA ASN A 254 -7.88 15.42 16.83
C ASN A 254 -6.49 14.74 16.77
N SER A 255 -6.24 13.65 17.51
CA SER A 255 -4.96 12.92 17.50
C SER A 255 -4.78 11.94 16.34
N THR A 256 -5.81 11.80 15.50
CA THR A 256 -5.75 11.07 14.23
C THR A 256 -4.67 11.63 13.31
N TYR A 257 -4.47 12.94 13.30
CA TYR A 257 -3.39 13.57 12.53
C TYR A 257 -2.24 13.96 13.45
N ILE A 258 -1.02 13.57 13.08
CA ILE A 258 0.18 13.91 13.84
C ILE A 258 1.20 14.61 12.96
N PRO A 259 1.87 15.67 13.45
CA PRO A 259 2.96 16.31 12.72
C PRO A 259 4.27 15.52 12.89
N LEU A 260 5.25 15.79 12.02
CA LEU A 260 6.58 15.18 12.07
C LEU A 260 7.24 15.17 13.48
N PRO A 261 7.26 16.26 14.26
CA PRO A 261 7.86 16.22 15.61
C PRO A 261 7.21 15.20 16.54
N ARG A 262 5.88 15.00 16.42
CA ARG A 262 5.17 13.99 17.22
C ARG A 262 5.49 12.58 16.76
N LEU A 263 5.59 12.36 15.45
CA LEU A 263 6.02 11.08 14.88
C LEU A 263 7.42 10.70 15.36
N ILE A 264 8.37 11.64 15.33
CA ILE A 264 9.76 11.44 15.79
C ILE A 264 9.77 10.99 17.25
N ARG A 265 9.16 11.80 18.14
CA ARG A 265 9.12 11.53 19.58
C ARG A 265 8.56 10.17 19.91
N GLU A 266 7.39 9.84 19.37
CA GLU A 266 6.74 8.56 19.65
C GLU A 266 7.50 7.37 19.03
N SER A 267 8.13 7.55 17.87
CA SER A 267 8.97 6.50 17.29
C SER A 267 10.21 6.26 18.14
N TYR A 268 10.90 7.32 18.59
CA TYR A 268 12.06 7.22 19.49
C TYR A 268 11.72 6.50 20.79
N GLN A 269 10.55 6.79 21.37
CA GLN A 269 10.07 6.08 22.57
C GLN A 269 9.93 4.58 22.32
N MET A 270 9.35 4.18 21.18
CA MET A 270 9.20 2.77 20.82
C MET A 270 10.54 2.09 20.51
N TYR A 271 11.43 2.79 19.80
CA TYR A 271 12.71 2.24 19.35
C TYR A 271 13.66 1.88 20.50
N ARG A 272 13.55 2.52 21.66
CA ARG A 272 14.31 2.17 22.87
C ARG A 272 14.07 0.73 23.35
N ALA A 273 12.92 0.14 23.01
CA ALA A 273 12.59 -1.23 23.37
C ALA A 273 12.99 -2.26 22.29
N LEU A 274 13.46 -1.81 21.12
CA LEU A 274 13.80 -2.68 20.01
C LEU A 274 15.29 -3.02 19.99
N PRO A 275 15.66 -4.25 19.58
CA PRO A 275 17.07 -4.63 19.44
C PRO A 275 17.74 -3.86 18.29
N GLU A 276 19.01 -3.52 18.46
CA GLU A 276 19.79 -2.73 17.49
C GLU A 276 19.83 -3.38 16.09
N ALA A 277 19.82 -4.72 16.04
CA ALA A 277 19.82 -5.48 14.79
C ALA A 277 18.65 -5.10 13.87
N GLY A 278 17.49 -4.71 14.43
CA GLY A 278 16.31 -4.31 13.66
C GLY A 278 16.50 -3.07 12.77
N PHE A 279 17.55 -2.27 13.02
CA PHE A 279 17.84 -1.05 12.27
C PHE A 279 18.93 -1.22 11.20
N ARG A 280 19.52 -2.41 11.07
CA ARG A 280 20.67 -2.66 10.18
C ARG A 280 20.28 -3.25 8.82
N GLU A 281 19.03 -3.66 8.64
CA GLU A 281 18.57 -4.35 7.44
C GLU A 281 17.56 -3.53 6.62
N GLY A 282 17.28 -4.02 5.41
CA GLY A 282 16.23 -3.49 4.56
C GLY A 282 16.43 -2.02 4.16
N ALA A 283 15.33 -1.26 4.11
CA ALA A 283 15.36 0.16 3.75
C ALA A 283 16.02 1.02 4.84
N VAL A 284 15.82 0.67 6.11
CA VAL A 284 16.39 1.41 7.26
C VAL A 284 17.90 1.29 7.26
N GLY A 285 18.45 0.09 7.09
CA GLY A 285 19.91 -0.12 7.02
C GLY A 285 20.57 0.70 5.91
N LYS A 286 19.98 0.71 4.70
CA LYS A 286 20.47 1.51 3.56
C LYS A 286 20.45 3.02 3.85
N VAL A 287 19.40 3.51 4.51
CA VAL A 287 19.30 4.93 4.89
C VAL A 287 20.32 5.24 5.99
N ARG A 288 20.49 4.35 6.97
CA ARG A 288 21.47 4.47 8.05
C ARG A 288 22.89 4.61 7.52
N GLU A 289 23.31 3.76 6.59
CA GLU A 289 24.64 3.85 5.96
C GLU A 289 24.86 5.22 5.30
N LYS A 290 23.87 5.69 4.53
CA LYS A 290 23.95 6.98 3.84
C LYS A 290 23.93 8.17 4.79
N LEU A 291 23.13 8.10 5.86
CA LEU A 291 23.07 9.15 6.88
C LEU A 291 24.34 9.20 7.72
N ALA A 292 24.93 8.05 8.06
CA ALA A 292 26.20 8.00 8.79
C ALA A 292 27.30 8.79 8.06
N ALA A 293 27.34 8.71 6.73
CA ALA A 293 28.28 9.46 5.89
C ALA A 293 27.97 10.98 5.76
N LEU A 294 26.84 11.45 6.30
CA LEU A 294 26.47 12.86 6.34
C LEU A 294 26.67 13.49 7.72
N VAL A 295 26.61 12.69 8.79
CA VAL A 295 26.66 13.16 10.18
C VAL A 295 28.00 12.88 10.89
N GLY A 296 28.84 12.03 10.31
CA GLY A 296 30.23 11.78 10.74
C GLY A 296 31.22 12.54 9.88
#